data_AF-A0A932NVJ4-F1
#
_entry.id   AF-A0A932NVJ4-F1
#
_cell.length_a   1.000
_cell.length_b   1.000
_cell.length_c   1.000
_cell.angle_alpha   90.00
_cell.angle_beta   90.00
_cell.angle_gamma   90.00
#
_symmetry.space_group_name_H-M   'P 1'
#
loop_
_entity.id
_entity.type
_entity.pdbx_description
1 polymer ?
#
loop_
_entity_poly.entity_id
_entity_poly.type
_entity_poly.pdbx_seq_one_letter_code
_entity_poly.pdbx_strand_id
1 'polypeptide(L)'
;MLLRVERNANCINLEPTELQEVSPPVEISRVRVRWKDMPAGSETLVDEFVWADVWGWSSQESGSPCPAYAQRVIDPEGDEGIVIYGGDWGVKLWVKEEEIGRNILWTALDTAHENLPPDIAEQLGLGHPSL
;
A
#
# COMPACT_ATOMS: atom_id res chain seq x y z
N MET A 1 4.25 11.07 -16.29
CA MET A 1 2.89 10.66 -16.69
C MET A 1 1.97 10.96 -15.52
N LEU A 2 0.65 11.06 -15.72
CA LEU A 2 -0.29 11.34 -14.63
C LEU A 2 -1.01 10.05 -14.27
N LEU A 3 -0.94 9.67 -12.99
CA LEU A 3 -1.74 8.61 -12.40
C LEU A 3 -3.01 9.24 -11.84
N ARG A 4 -4.16 8.73 -12.27
CA ARG A 4 -5.47 9.20 -11.80
C ARG A 4 -6.08 8.19 -10.86
N VAL A 5 -6.31 8.62 -9.62
CA VAL A 5 -7.10 7.88 -8.65
C VAL A 5 -8.54 8.32 -8.82
N GLU A 6 -9.38 7.42 -9.34
CA GLU A 6 -10.81 7.67 -9.51
C GLU A 6 -11.59 7.39 -8.22
N ARG A 7 -12.84 7.89 -8.17
CA ARG A 7 -13.75 7.59 -7.08
C ARG A 7 -14.04 6.09 -7.05
N ASN A 8 -13.68 5.43 -5.96
CA ASN A 8 -14.00 4.03 -5.73
C ASN A 8 -15.10 3.93 -4.66
N ALA A 9 -16.22 3.27 -4.99
CA ALA A 9 -17.33 3.08 -4.04
C ALA A 9 -16.90 2.30 -2.79
N ASN A 10 -15.82 1.53 -2.89
CA ASN A 10 -15.26 0.80 -1.77
C ASN A 10 -14.27 1.65 -0.93
N CYS A 11 -13.87 2.84 -1.42
CA CYS A 11 -13.01 3.82 -0.74
C CYS A 11 -13.77 5.13 -0.50
N ILE A 12 -14.81 5.09 0.34
CA ILE A 12 -15.85 6.13 0.44
C ILE A 12 -15.33 7.55 0.77
N ASN A 13 -14.17 7.67 1.43
CA ASN A 13 -13.59 8.95 1.85
C ASN A 13 -12.42 9.42 0.98
N LEU A 14 -12.10 8.71 -0.10
CA LEU A 14 -11.00 9.06 -0.98
C LEU A 14 -11.54 9.94 -2.11
N GLU A 15 -11.17 11.22 -2.10
CA GLU A 15 -11.49 12.10 -3.21
C GLU A 15 -10.62 11.76 -4.43
N PRO A 16 -11.16 11.90 -5.66
CA PRO A 16 -10.38 11.73 -6.87
C PRO A 16 -9.14 12.61 -6.84
N THR A 17 -7.99 12.02 -7.11
CA THR A 17 -6.69 12.69 -7.00
C THR A 17 -5.86 12.40 -8.24
N GLU A 18 -5.18 13.41 -8.76
CA GLU A 18 -4.16 13.24 -9.79
C GLU A 18 -2.78 13.27 -9.13
N LEU A 19 -1.97 12.27 -9.46
CA LEU A 19 -0.64 12.07 -8.91
C LEU A 19 0.35 12.09 -10.07
N GLN A 20 1.46 12.82 -9.90
CA GLN A 20 2.53 12.83 -10.89
C GLN A 20 3.40 11.59 -10.70
N GLU A 21 3.56 10.77 -11.72
CA GLU A 21 4.41 9.59 -11.66
C GLU A 21 5.90 9.95 -11.64
N VAL A 22 6.64 9.36 -10.71
CA VAL A 22 8.09 9.55 -10.52
C VAL A 22 8.89 8.32 -10.97
N SER A 23 8.30 7.14 -10.88
CA SER A 23 8.93 5.85 -11.22
C SER A 23 7.94 4.95 -11.96
N PRO A 24 8.40 3.94 -12.73
CA PRO A 24 7.51 2.88 -13.19
C PRO A 24 6.96 2.07 -12.00
N PRO A 25 5.77 1.45 -12.14
CA PRO A 25 5.24 0.58 -11.10
C PRO A 25 6.07 -0.70 -10.97
N VAL A 26 6.20 -1.17 -9.73
CA VAL A 26 6.91 -2.40 -9.36
C VAL A 26 5.91 -3.34 -8.70
N GLU A 27 5.84 -4.59 -9.17
CA GLU A 27 4.97 -5.61 -8.58
C GLU A 27 5.43 -5.93 -7.14
N ILE A 28 4.50 -5.99 -6.20
CA ILE A 28 4.76 -6.29 -4.80
C ILE A 28 3.88 -7.44 -4.33
N SER A 29 4.41 -8.25 -3.41
CA SER A 29 3.66 -9.31 -2.72
C SER A 29 3.62 -9.15 -1.21
N ARG A 30 4.44 -8.24 -0.64
CA ARG A 30 4.46 -7.95 0.79
C ARG A 30 4.68 -6.46 1.08
N VAL A 31 4.13 -6.01 2.21
CA VAL A 31 4.31 -4.65 2.75
C VAL A 31 4.38 -4.72 4.26
N ARG A 32 5.14 -3.83 4.89
CA ARG A 32 5.17 -3.71 6.34
C ARG A 32 4.06 -2.78 6.79
N VAL A 33 3.26 -3.22 7.76
CA VAL A 33 2.16 -2.44 8.31
C VAL A 33 2.33 -2.27 9.81
N ARG A 34 1.85 -1.15 10.32
CA ARG A 34 1.71 -0.93 11.76
C ARG A 34 0.50 -1.72 12.25
N TRP A 35 0.73 -2.67 13.14
CA TRP A 35 -0.29 -3.55 13.71
C TRP A 35 -0.47 -3.24 15.18
N LYS A 36 -1.72 -2.99 15.56
CA LYS A 36 -2.13 -2.72 16.93
C LYS A 36 -3.08 -3.81 17.36
N ASP A 37 -2.70 -4.52 18.41
CA ASP A 37 -3.45 -5.68 18.89
C ASP A 37 -3.34 -5.81 20.41
N MET A 38 -4.31 -6.48 21.01
CA MET A 38 -4.34 -6.81 22.42
C MET A 38 -4.29 -8.33 22.54
N PRO A 39 -3.08 -8.91 22.78
CA PRO A 39 -2.93 -10.35 22.90
C PRO A 39 -3.86 -10.95 23.95
N ALA A 40 -4.38 -12.15 23.70
CA ALA A 40 -5.30 -12.80 24.62
C ALA A 40 -4.70 -12.91 26.05
N GLY A 41 -5.42 -12.38 27.03
CA GLY A 41 -4.96 -12.33 28.43
C GLY A 41 -4.04 -11.15 28.77
N SER A 42 -3.79 -10.23 27.83
CA SER A 42 -3.09 -8.96 28.06
C SER A 42 -4.08 -7.83 28.38
N GLU A 43 -3.71 -6.95 29.29
CA GLU A 43 -4.38 -5.64 29.50
C GLU A 43 -3.66 -4.50 28.75
N THR A 44 -2.58 -4.81 28.04
CA THR A 44 -1.76 -3.85 27.32
C THR A 44 -1.91 -4.05 25.81
N LEU A 45 -2.17 -2.95 25.10
CA LEU A 45 -2.11 -2.89 23.65
C LEU A 45 -0.66 -2.93 23.19
N VAL A 46 -0.34 -3.85 22.29
CA VAL A 46 0.96 -3.94 21.63
C VAL A 46 0.88 -3.20 20.30
N ASP A 47 1.93 -2.45 19.99
CA ASP A 47 2.09 -1.72 18.74
C ASP A 47 3.41 -2.16 18.11
N GLU A 48 3.32 -2.81 16.95
CA GLU A 48 4.48 -3.35 16.24
C GLU A 48 4.37 -3.16 14.73
N PHE A 49 5.48 -3.37 14.02
CA PHE A 49 5.49 -3.41 12.57
C PHE A 49 5.68 -4.84 12.08
N VAL A 50 4.70 -5.36 11.35
CA VAL A 50 4.67 -6.73 10.83
C VAL A 50 4.55 -6.74 9.32
N TRP A 51 5.10 -7.78 8.70
CA TRP A 51 4.96 -8.02 7.27
C TRP A 51 3.58 -8.60 6.97
N ALA A 52 2.84 -7.91 6.11
CA ALA A 52 1.59 -8.34 5.50
C ALA A 52 1.87 -8.89 4.11
N ASP A 53 1.14 -9.94 3.73
CA ASP A 53 1.02 -10.30 2.31
C ASP A 53 -0.01 -9.35 1.67
N VAL A 54 0.24 -8.93 0.44
CA VAL A 54 -0.60 -7.98 -0.30
C VAL A 54 -0.89 -8.49 -1.71
N TRP A 55 -2.11 -8.31 -2.17
CA TRP A 55 -2.53 -8.57 -3.54
C TRP A 55 -3.65 -7.62 -3.97
N GLY A 56 -3.78 -7.40 -5.27
CA GLY A 56 -4.88 -6.66 -5.85
C GLY A 56 -6.17 -7.46 -5.86
N TRP A 57 -7.29 -6.76 -5.87
CA TRP A 57 -8.63 -7.33 -5.84
C TRP A 57 -9.44 -6.74 -6.98
N SER A 58 -9.99 -7.60 -7.84
CA SER A 58 -10.73 -7.18 -9.01
C SER A 58 -12.18 -7.64 -8.97
N SER A 59 -13.07 -6.85 -9.59
CA SER A 59 -14.46 -7.23 -9.83
C SER A 59 -14.63 -8.40 -10.81
N GLN A 60 -13.58 -8.76 -11.54
CA GLN A 60 -13.56 -9.95 -12.37
C GLN A 60 -13.89 -11.20 -11.54
N GLU A 61 -14.60 -12.14 -12.16
CA GLU A 61 -14.99 -13.42 -11.54
C GLU A 61 -15.65 -13.29 -10.15
N SER A 62 -16.39 -12.19 -9.90
CA SER A 62 -17.03 -11.89 -8.60
C SER A 62 -16.06 -11.62 -7.44
N GLY A 63 -14.84 -11.15 -7.74
CA GLY A 63 -13.80 -10.96 -6.72
C GLY A 63 -12.65 -11.92 -6.94
N SER A 64 -11.83 -11.71 -7.97
CA SER A 64 -10.62 -12.48 -8.19
C SER A 64 -9.38 -11.75 -7.66
N PRO A 65 -8.41 -12.47 -7.08
CA PRO A 65 -7.10 -11.89 -6.77
C PRO A 65 -6.34 -11.56 -8.06
N CYS A 66 -5.58 -10.47 -8.02
CA CYS A 66 -4.65 -10.06 -9.08
C CYS A 66 -3.36 -9.49 -8.48
N PRO A 67 -2.31 -9.22 -9.28
CA PRO A 67 -1.10 -8.58 -8.78
C PRO A 67 -1.37 -7.22 -8.12
N ALA A 68 -0.53 -6.87 -7.13
CA ALA A 68 -0.44 -5.54 -6.54
C ALA A 68 0.85 -4.85 -6.98
N TYR A 69 0.83 -3.52 -7.01
CA TYR A 69 1.93 -2.69 -7.47
C TYR A 69 2.20 -1.56 -6.47
N ALA A 70 3.47 -1.21 -6.32
CA ALA A 70 3.92 0.03 -5.71
C ALA A 70 4.46 0.97 -6.79
N GLN A 71 4.18 2.27 -6.67
CA GLN A 71 4.72 3.28 -7.58
C GLN A 71 5.02 4.57 -6.83
N ARG A 72 6.20 5.16 -7.08
CA ARG A 72 6.49 6.52 -6.58
C ARG A 72 5.73 7.57 -7.35
N VAL A 73 5.20 8.53 -6.60
CA VAL A 73 4.35 9.60 -7.07
C VAL A 73 4.67 10.90 -6.35
N ILE A 74 4.30 12.03 -6.95
CA ILE A 74 4.23 13.34 -6.29
C ILE A 74 2.76 13.74 -6.24
N ASP A 75 2.29 14.19 -5.08
CA ASP A 75 0.93 14.64 -4.89
C ASP A 75 0.70 16.09 -5.37
N PRO A 76 -0.54 16.59 -5.37
CA PRO A 76 -0.83 17.97 -5.78
C PRO A 76 -0.19 19.06 -4.91
N GLU A 77 0.20 18.74 -3.68
CA GLU A 77 0.89 19.66 -2.76
C GLU A 77 2.40 19.72 -3.04
N GLY A 78 2.92 18.78 -3.83
CA GLY A 78 4.32 18.67 -4.23
C GLY A 78 5.11 17.67 -3.40
N ASP A 79 4.44 16.94 -2.50
CA ASP A 79 5.07 15.96 -1.64
C ASP A 79 5.23 14.62 -2.37
N GLU A 80 6.41 14.01 -2.22
CA GLU A 80 6.70 12.71 -2.80
C GLU A 80 6.16 11.59 -1.90
N GLY A 81 5.69 10.49 -2.50
CA GLY A 81 5.28 9.31 -1.77
C GLY A 81 5.19 8.07 -2.64
N ILE A 82 4.64 7.00 -2.06
CA ILE A 82 4.33 5.75 -2.76
C ILE A 82 2.84 5.52 -2.74
N VAL A 83 2.28 5.18 -3.90
CA VAL A 83 0.94 4.61 -4.02
C VAL A 83 1.04 3.10 -4.16
N ILE A 84 0.25 2.37 -3.36
CA ILE A 84 0.03 0.93 -3.54
C ILE A 84 -1.37 0.70 -4.12
N TYR A 85 -1.44 -0.06 -5.20
CA TYR A 85 -2.70 -0.33 -5.91
C TYR A 85 -2.70 -1.72 -6.55
N GLY A 86 -3.89 -2.20 -6.92
CA GLY A 86 -4.07 -3.47 -7.62
C GLY A 86 -5.55 -3.75 -7.83
N GLY A 87 -5.92 -4.21 -9.03
CA GLY A 87 -7.32 -4.41 -9.41
C GLY A 87 -8.18 -3.14 -9.34
N ASP A 88 -9.46 -3.27 -9.67
CA ASP A 88 -10.45 -2.17 -9.66
C ASP A 88 -11.19 -2.04 -8.33
N TRP A 89 -11.11 -3.05 -7.46
CA TRP A 89 -11.60 -2.98 -6.08
C TRP A 89 -10.51 -2.57 -5.07
N GLY A 90 -9.25 -2.45 -5.50
CA GLY A 90 -8.11 -2.06 -4.66
C GLY A 90 -7.38 -3.27 -4.09
N VAL A 91 -6.53 -3.09 -3.08
CA VAL A 91 -5.73 -4.19 -2.52
C VAL A 91 -6.37 -4.81 -1.28
N LYS A 92 -5.96 -6.04 -0.99
CA LYS A 92 -6.18 -6.78 0.26
C LYS A 92 -4.87 -7.01 0.98
N LEU A 93 -4.93 -7.06 2.31
CA LEU A 93 -3.80 -7.38 3.18
C LEU A 93 -4.13 -8.59 4.04
N TRP A 94 -3.14 -9.45 4.22
CA TRP A 94 -3.21 -10.59 5.13
C TRP A 94 -2.06 -10.53 6.12
N VAL A 95 -2.38 -10.52 7.41
CA VAL A 95 -1.40 -10.39 8.50
C VAL A 95 -1.84 -11.30 9.63
N LYS A 96 -0.89 -12.04 10.21
CA LYS A 96 -1.15 -12.91 11.37
C LYS A 96 -2.40 -13.78 11.23
N GLU A 97 -2.59 -14.36 10.04
CA GLU A 97 -3.73 -15.23 9.72
C GLU A 97 -5.10 -14.52 9.60
N GLU A 98 -5.11 -13.19 9.58
CA GLU A 98 -6.31 -12.36 9.43
C GLU A 98 -6.28 -11.53 8.13
N GLU A 99 -7.40 -11.50 7.39
CA GLU A 99 -7.63 -10.52 6.31
C GLU A 99 -7.89 -9.14 6.94
N ILE A 100 -6.96 -8.21 6.80
CA ILE A 100 -7.14 -6.85 7.30
C ILE A 100 -7.56 -5.95 6.15
N GLY A 101 -8.81 -5.55 6.20
CA GLY A 101 -9.33 -4.47 5.39
C GLY A 101 -9.49 -4.85 3.91
N ARG A 102 -10.39 -4.10 3.29
CA ARG A 102 -10.59 -4.06 1.86
C ARG A 102 -10.36 -2.61 1.45
N ASN A 103 -9.86 -2.39 0.23
CA ASN A 103 -9.91 -1.10 -0.45
C ASN A 103 -8.95 -0.03 0.12
N ILE A 104 -7.68 -0.42 0.32
CA ILE A 104 -6.67 0.52 0.81
C ILE A 104 -5.91 1.08 -0.40
N LEU A 105 -6.08 2.37 -0.71
CA LEU A 105 -5.02 3.13 -1.35
C LEU A 105 -4.04 3.48 -0.24
N TRP A 106 -2.92 2.76 -0.13
CA TRP A 106 -1.91 3.09 0.89
C TRP A 106 -0.99 4.15 0.29
N THR A 107 -1.06 5.36 0.83
CA THR A 107 -0.06 6.41 0.61
C THR A 107 0.87 6.47 1.82
N ALA A 108 2.13 6.08 1.65
CA ALA A 108 3.17 6.41 2.60
C ALA A 108 4.01 7.52 1.97
N LEU A 109 3.93 8.72 2.55
CA LEU A 109 4.63 9.90 2.04
C LEU A 109 6.07 9.98 2.59
N ASP A 110 6.34 9.61 3.85
CA ASP A 110 7.68 9.82 4.44
C ASP A 110 8.49 8.56 4.82
N THR A 111 7.88 7.39 5.06
CA THR A 111 8.60 6.17 5.53
C THR A 111 8.37 4.94 4.64
N ALA A 112 7.91 5.16 3.42
CA ALA A 112 7.50 4.09 2.53
C ALA A 112 8.62 3.10 2.19
N HIS A 113 9.87 3.58 2.14
CA HIS A 113 11.07 2.75 1.97
C HIS A 113 11.31 1.76 3.12
N GLU A 114 10.87 2.07 4.35
CA GLU A 114 10.96 1.17 5.51
C GLU A 114 9.85 0.10 5.51
N ASN A 115 8.82 0.31 4.68
CA ASN A 115 7.64 -0.53 4.60
C ASN A 115 7.58 -1.41 3.36
N LEU A 116 8.58 -1.31 2.48
CA LEU A 116 8.71 -2.17 1.31
C LEU A 116 9.90 -3.12 1.47
N PRO A 117 9.87 -4.30 0.82
CA PRO A 117 11.05 -5.14 0.72
C PRO A 117 12.24 -4.36 0.12
N PRO A 118 13.49 -4.58 0.58
CA PRO A 118 14.64 -3.78 0.14
C PRO A 118 14.86 -3.77 -1.37
N ASP A 119 14.61 -4.89 -2.04
CA ASP A 119 14.71 -5.04 -3.50
C ASP A 119 13.63 -4.24 -4.25
N ILE A 120 12.44 -4.09 -3.66
CA ILE A 120 11.38 -3.25 -4.20
C ILE A 120 11.73 -1.77 -4.00
N ALA A 121 12.23 -1.40 -2.82
CA ALA A 121 12.67 -0.04 -2.54
C ALA A 121 13.78 0.39 -3.52
N GLU A 122 14.76 -0.48 -3.79
CA GLU A 122 15.81 -0.24 -4.79
C GLU A 122 15.25 -0.06 -6.20
N GLN A 123 14.32 -0.91 -6.64
CA GLN A 123 13.66 -0.79 -7.96
C GLN A 123 12.86 0.51 -8.11
N LEU A 124 12.27 0.99 -7.02
CA LEU A 124 11.62 2.30 -6.98
C LEU A 124 12.64 3.45 -6.92
N GLY A 125 13.94 3.18 -6.77
CA GLY A 125 14.96 4.22 -6.63
C GLY A 125 14.88 4.94 -5.28
N LEU A 126 14.33 4.27 -4.25
CA LEU A 126 14.34 4.68 -2.87
C LEU A 126 15.63 4.15 -2.24
N GLY A 127 16.74 4.86 -2.47
CA GLY A 127 17.99 4.52 -1.81
C GLY A 127 17.89 4.77 -0.30
N HIS A 128 18.55 3.93 0.49
CA HIS A 128 18.84 4.28 1.88
C HIS A 128 19.54 5.65 1.90
N PRO A 129 19.16 6.59 2.80
CA PRO A 129 20.05 7.71 3.07
C PRO A 129 21.39 7.10 3.48
N SER A 130 22.42 7.36 2.67
CA SER A 130 23.80 7.07 3.05
C SER A 130 24.00 7.66 4.44
N LEU A 131 24.28 6.80 5.43
CA LEU A 131 24.69 7.20 6.77
C LEU A 131 25.88 8.17 6.71
#